data_AF-A0A9X1ULA8-F1
#
_entry.id   AF-A0A9X1ULA8-F1
#
_cell.length_a   1.000
_cell.length_b   1.000
_cell.length_c   1.000
_cell.angle_alpha   90.00
_cell.angle_beta   90.00
_cell.angle_gamma   90.00
#
_symmetry.space_group_name_H-M   'P 1'
#
loop_
_entity.id
_entity.type
_entity.pdbx_description
1 polymer ?
#
loop_
_entity_poly.entity_id
_entity_poly.type
_entity_poly.pdbx_seq_one_letter_code
_entity_poly.pdbx_strand_id
1 'polypeptide(L)'
;MATYQELKAQMAELEAQAAAARAAEFQEVLADIRAKVADYGFTEQDIFGRGRGRPRKTAESGVPAKYRDPKTGATWSGRGRAPNWIKDAKNRDRFLIRS
;
A
#
# COMPACT_ATOMS: atom_id res chain seq x y z
N MET A 1 -41.08 -6.76 -39.87
CA MET A 1 -39.71 -6.43 -39.41
C MET A 1 -39.83 -5.86 -38.01
N ALA A 2 -38.95 -6.24 -37.09
CA ALA A 2 -38.94 -5.66 -35.75
C ALA A 2 -38.71 -4.14 -35.84
N THR A 3 -39.44 -3.37 -35.03
CA THR A 3 -39.25 -1.93 -34.96
C THR A 3 -37.93 -1.59 -34.27
N TYR A 4 -37.43 -0.38 -34.51
CA TYR A 4 -36.20 0.11 -33.87
C TYR A 4 -36.25 0.01 -32.33
N GLN A 5 -37.42 0.27 -31.72
CA GLN A 5 -37.60 0.19 -30.28
C GLN A 5 -37.52 -1.26 -29.76
N GLU A 6 -38.12 -2.21 -30.49
CA GLU A 6 -38.04 -3.64 -30.14
C GLU A 6 -36.61 -4.17 -30.24
N LEU A 7 -35.87 -3.78 -31.28
CA LEU A 7 -34.46 -4.15 -31.44
C LEU A 7 -33.60 -3.59 -30.29
N LYS A 8 -33.86 -2.34 -29.86
CA LYS A 8 -33.16 -1.72 -28.74
C LYS A 8 -33.47 -2.41 -27.41
N ALA A 9 -34.72 -2.82 -27.19
CA ALA A 9 -35.11 -3.56 -26.00
C ALA A 9 -34.42 -4.93 -25.93
N GLN A 10 -34.36 -5.65 -27.05
CA GLN A 10 -33.66 -6.93 -27.15
C GLN A 10 -32.16 -6.81 -26.88
N MET A 11 -31.51 -5.73 -27.36
CA MET A 11 -30.11 -5.45 -27.05
C MET A 11 -29.88 -5.26 -25.54
N ALA A 12 -30.70 -4.44 -24.90
CA ALA A 12 -30.59 -4.18 -23.46
C ALA A 12 -30.78 -5.46 -22.63
N GLU A 13 -31.71 -6.32 -23.04
CA GLU A 13 -31.95 -7.60 -22.37
C GLU A 13 -30.78 -8.58 -22.55
N LEU A 14 -30.21 -8.67 -23.76
CA LEU A 14 -29.03 -9.49 -24.02
C LEU A 14 -27.79 -8.97 -23.26
N GLU A 15 -27.61 -7.66 -23.14
CA GLU A 15 -26.56 -7.06 -22.33
C GLU A 15 -26.72 -7.39 -20.84
N ALA A 16 -27.94 -7.33 -20.32
CA ALA A 16 -28.23 -7.72 -18.94
C ALA A 16 -27.94 -9.21 -18.70
N GLN A 17 -28.33 -10.09 -19.62
CA GLN A 17 -28.03 -11.52 -19.55
C GLN A 17 -26.53 -11.79 -19.61
N ALA A 18 -25.79 -11.11 -20.51
CA ALA A 18 -24.35 -11.24 -20.61
C ALA A 18 -23.64 -10.76 -19.33
N ALA A 19 -24.10 -9.66 -18.74
CA ALA A 19 -23.56 -9.16 -17.48
C ALA A 19 -23.80 -10.13 -16.32
N ALA A 20 -25.01 -10.71 -16.23
CA ALA A 20 -25.34 -11.72 -15.22
C ALA A 20 -24.49 -12.99 -15.38
N ALA A 21 -24.33 -13.48 -16.62
CA ALA A 21 -23.47 -14.63 -16.92
C ALA A 21 -22.01 -14.37 -16.50
N ARG A 22 -21.44 -13.21 -16.87
CA ARG A 22 -20.07 -12.85 -16.45
C ARG A 22 -19.92 -12.74 -14.94
N ALA A 23 -20.93 -12.23 -14.23
CA ALA A 23 -20.89 -12.14 -12.78
C ALA A 23 -20.87 -13.53 -12.13
N ALA A 24 -21.67 -14.47 -12.64
CA ALA A 24 -21.68 -15.86 -12.18
C ALA A 24 -20.34 -16.55 -12.44
N GLU A 25 -19.83 -16.50 -13.67
CA GLU A 25 -18.53 -17.07 -14.05
C GLU A 25 -17.39 -16.48 -13.21
N PHE A 26 -17.41 -15.17 -12.96
CA PHE A 26 -16.39 -14.52 -12.13
C PHE A 26 -16.38 -15.04 -10.70
N GLN A 27 -17.55 -15.27 -10.09
CA GLN A 27 -17.62 -15.82 -8.74
C GLN A 27 -17.13 -17.26 -8.68
N GLU A 28 -17.48 -18.09 -9.68
CA GLU A 28 -16.99 -19.47 -9.76
C GLU A 28 -15.47 -19.54 -9.91
N VAL A 29 -14.91 -18.77 -10.84
CA VAL A 29 -13.45 -18.70 -11.05
C VAL A 29 -12.74 -18.17 -9.79
N LEU A 30 -13.30 -17.16 -9.13
CA LEU A 30 -12.73 -16.62 -7.89
C LEU A 30 -12.74 -17.66 -6.76
N ALA A 31 -13.80 -18.46 -6.66
CA ALA A 31 -13.89 -19.54 -5.67
C ALA A 31 -12.84 -20.63 -5.92
N ASP A 32 -12.65 -21.05 -7.18
CA ASP A 32 -11.62 -22.01 -7.58
C ASP A 32 -10.20 -21.50 -7.29
N ILE A 33 -9.91 -20.24 -7.62
CA ILE A 33 -8.62 -19.62 -7.29
C ILE A 33 -8.39 -19.63 -5.77
N ARG A 34 -9.39 -19.25 -4.97
CA ARG A 34 -9.28 -19.24 -3.51
C ARG A 34 -9.02 -20.63 -2.95
N ALA A 35 -9.68 -21.66 -3.48
CA ALA A 35 -9.44 -23.05 -3.09
C ALA A 35 -7.99 -23.46 -3.38
N LYS A 36 -7.50 -23.20 -4.61
CA LYS A 36 -6.11 -23.48 -4.98
C LYS A 36 -5.10 -22.72 -4.12
N VAL A 37 -5.38 -21.47 -3.77
CA VAL A 37 -4.54 -20.67 -2.87
C VAL A 37 -4.44 -21.33 -1.50
N ALA A 38 -5.56 -21.81 -0.95
CA ALA A 38 -5.59 -22.51 0.33
C ALA A 38 -4.89 -23.88 0.27
N ASP A 39 -5.16 -24.69 -0.76
CA ASP A 39 -4.66 -26.06 -0.88
C ASP A 39 -3.13 -26.13 -1.04
N TYR A 40 -2.58 -25.22 -1.84
CA TYR A 40 -1.15 -25.17 -2.12
C TYR A 40 -0.37 -24.18 -1.24
N GLY A 41 -1.07 -23.43 -0.38
CA GLY A 41 -0.47 -22.44 0.51
C GLY A 41 0.18 -21.27 -0.22
N PHE A 42 -0.38 -20.85 -1.36
CA PHE A 42 0.13 -19.69 -2.10
C PHE A 42 -0.01 -18.41 -1.28
N THR A 43 1.02 -17.59 -1.28
CA THR A 43 0.98 -16.25 -0.71
C THR A 43 0.62 -15.21 -1.77
N GLU A 44 0.22 -14.01 -1.35
CA GLU A 44 0.00 -12.89 -2.27
C GLU A 44 1.23 -12.62 -3.16
N GLN A 45 2.45 -12.85 -2.66
CA GLN A 45 3.67 -12.69 -3.43
C GLN A 45 3.83 -13.72 -4.54
N ASP A 46 3.30 -14.93 -4.36
CA ASP A 46 3.37 -16.00 -5.36
C ASP A 46 2.36 -15.75 -6.50
N ILE A 47 1.25 -15.08 -6.19
CA ILE A 47 0.18 -14.77 -7.15
C ILE A 47 0.45 -13.47 -7.92
N PHE A 48 0.80 -12.40 -7.21
CA PHE A 48 0.96 -11.06 -7.78
C PHE A 48 2.42 -10.70 -8.08
N GLY A 49 3.36 -11.53 -7.64
CA GLY A 49 4.79 -11.25 -7.69
C GLY A 49 5.22 -10.21 -6.66
N ARG A 50 6.53 -10.12 -6.43
CA ARG A 50 7.10 -8.94 -5.77
C ARG A 50 6.95 -7.77 -6.73
N GLY A 51 6.00 -6.88 -6.45
CA GLY A 51 5.82 -5.66 -7.24
C GLY A 51 7.16 -5.01 -7.49
N ARG A 52 7.43 -4.60 -8.74
CA ARG A 52 8.64 -3.85 -9.14
C ARG A 52 8.73 -2.45 -8.50
N GLY A 53 8.01 -2.22 -7.41
CA GLY A 53 8.19 -1.08 -6.53
C GLY A 53 9.47 -1.28 -5.74
N ARG A 54 10.51 -0.53 -6.14
CA ARG A 54 11.73 -0.24 -5.36
C ARG A 54 11.42 -0.35 -3.86
N PRO A 55 12.12 -1.18 -3.07
CA PRO A 55 11.85 -1.29 -1.65
C PRO A 55 11.84 0.12 -1.08
N ARG A 56 10.67 0.58 -0.62
CA ARG A 56 10.62 1.76 0.24
C ARG A 56 11.46 1.35 1.41
N LYS A 57 12.68 1.88 1.50
CA LYS A 57 13.50 1.78 2.70
C LYS A 57 12.58 2.19 3.84
N THR A 58 12.04 1.21 4.55
CA THR A 58 11.62 1.42 5.92
C THR A 58 12.85 2.02 6.56
N ALA A 59 12.69 3.23 7.09
CA ALA A 59 13.73 3.97 7.78
C ALA A 59 14.02 3.29 9.13
N GLU A 60 14.23 1.97 9.11
CA GLU A 60 14.45 1.10 10.26
C GLU A 60 15.91 0.66 10.33
N SER A 61 16.78 1.56 9.90
CA SER A 61 18.18 1.59 10.29
C SER A 61 18.61 3.04 10.50
N GLY A 62 17.71 3.83 11.10
CA GLY A 62 18.05 5.13 11.66
C GLY A 62 18.76 4.91 12.98
N VAL A 63 20.04 5.29 13.06
CA VAL A 63 20.78 5.41 14.31
C VAL A 63 19.86 6.09 15.35
N PRO A 64 19.72 5.55 16.57
CA PRO A 64 18.81 6.12 17.57
C PRO A 64 19.07 7.61 17.74
N ALA A 65 18.00 8.39 17.86
CA ALA A 65 18.12 9.82 18.07
C ALA A 65 18.89 10.09 19.37
N LYS A 66 20.03 10.75 19.26
CA LYS A 66 20.89 11.09 20.40
C LYS A 66 20.45 12.40 21.06
N TYR A 67 19.90 13.32 20.26
CA TYR A 67 19.48 14.65 20.71
C TYR A 67 18.02 14.95 20.38
N ARG A 68 17.33 15.72 21.23
CA ARG A 68 15.96 16.20 21.07
C ARG A 68 15.84 17.69 21.43
N ASP A 69 15.14 18.43 20.59
CA ASP A 69 14.79 19.83 20.84
C ASP A 69 13.69 19.93 21.92
N PRO A 70 13.92 20.62 23.04
CA PRO A 70 12.90 20.82 24.07
C PRO A 70 11.73 21.70 23.62
N LYS A 71 11.87 22.50 22.57
CA LYS A 71 10.82 23.42 22.10
C LYS A 71 9.89 22.78 21.09
N THR A 72 10.44 22.07 20.10
CA THR A 72 9.67 21.51 18.98
C THR A 72 9.53 19.99 19.05
N GLY A 73 10.30 19.33 19.90
CA GLY A 73 10.37 17.87 19.96
C GLY A 73 11.15 17.23 18.81
N ALA A 74 11.74 18.00 17.89
CA ALA A 74 12.53 17.49 16.79
C ALA A 74 13.75 16.70 17.29
N THR A 75 14.05 15.57 16.64
CA THR A 75 15.11 14.65 17.05
C THR A 75 16.25 14.56 16.03
N TRP A 76 17.48 14.39 16.51
CA TRP A 76 18.65 14.25 15.66
C TRP A 76 19.59 13.15 16.19
N SER A 77 20.03 12.25 15.31
CA SER A 77 20.92 11.13 15.63
C SER A 77 22.37 11.54 15.91
N GLY A 78 22.72 12.82 15.73
CA GLY A 78 24.09 13.31 15.85
C GLY A 78 24.98 12.99 14.64
N ARG A 79 24.45 12.32 13.61
CA ARG A 79 25.12 12.07 12.33
C ARG A 79 24.57 12.99 11.24
N GLY A 80 25.44 13.45 10.35
CA GLY A 80 25.07 14.33 9.22
C GLY A 80 24.98 15.81 9.59
N ARG A 81 24.29 16.61 8.76
CA ARG A 81 24.13 18.06 8.95
C ARG A 81 23.31 18.35 10.21
N ALA A 82 23.88 19.13 11.13
CA ALA A 82 23.22 19.53 12.36
C ALA A 82 22.01 20.46 12.06
N PRO A 83 20.83 20.19 12.67
CA PRO A 83 19.68 21.10 12.60
C PRO A 83 19.94 22.46 13.26
N ASN A 84 19.17 23.48 12.86
CA ASN A 84 19.34 24.86 13.33
C ASN A 84 19.24 25.02 14.86
N TRP A 85 18.48 24.17 15.54
CA TRP A 85 18.27 24.27 17.00
C TRP A 85 19.45 23.74 17.83
N ILE A 86 20.34 22.91 17.26
CA ILE A 86 21.53 22.37 17.95
C ILE A 86 22.86 22.81 17.34
N LYS A 87 22.86 23.32 16.10
CA LYS A 87 24.10 23.69 15.38
C LYS A 87 24.94 24.71 16.15
N ASP A 88 24.30 25.74 16.73
CA ASP A 88 24.94 26.88 17.41
C ASP A 88 24.98 26.73 18.94
N ALA A 89 24.54 25.59 19.47
CA ALA A 89 24.53 25.36 20.91
C ALA A 89 25.96 25.19 21.44
N LYS A 90 26.35 26.05 22.39
CA LYS A 90 27.66 25.99 23.08
C LYS A 90 27.87 24.67 23.84
N ASN A 91 26.79 24.09 24.34
CA ASN A 91 26.80 22.75 24.91
C ASN A 91 25.61 21.94 24.36
N ARG A 92 25.92 20.92 23.55
CA ARG A 92 24.94 20.03 22.91
C ARG A 92 24.36 19.00 23.89
N ASP A 93 24.97 18.81 25.06
CA ASP A 93 24.52 17.86 26.07
C ASP A 93 23.16 18.25 26.67
N ARG A 94 22.79 19.53 26.58
CA ARG A 94 21.47 20.04 27.00
C ARG A 94 20.31 19.44 26.19
N PHE A 95 20.60 18.90 25.02
CA PHE A 95 19.61 18.29 24.14
C PHE A 95 19.70 16.77 24.16
N LEU A 96 20.58 16.16 24.95
CA LEU A 96 20.71 14.70 24.99
C LEU A 96 19.42 14.06 25.48
N ILE A 97 18.95 13.08 24.72
CA ILE A 97 17.90 12.18 25.19
C ILE A 97 18.55 11.28 26.23
N ARG A 98 18.19 11.46 27.51
CA ARG A 98 18.51 10.48 28.55
C ARG A 98 17.60 9.28 28.31
N SER A 99 18.19 8.17 27.85
CA SER A 99 17.55 6.85 27.81
C SER A 99 17.42 6.29 29.22
#